data_AF-S9UVI2-F1
#
_entry.id   AF-S9UVI2-F1
#
_cell.length_a   1.000
_cell.length_b   1.000
_cell.length_c   1.000
_cell.angle_alpha   90.00
_cell.angle_beta   90.00
_cell.angle_gamma   90.00
#
_symmetry.space_group_name_H-M   'P 1'
#
loop_
_entity.id
_entity.type
_entity.pdbx_description
1 polymer ?
#
loop_
_entity_poly.entity_id
_entity_poly.type
_entity_poly.pdbx_seq_one_letter_code
_entity_poly.pdbx_strand_id
1 'polypeptide(L)'
;MPGSPVPVKDDPSKLPLFVYLGNSERERLPTGDYVRVVAQHMGSDGRAVRHDFALHNRGARLCRLLEPLLDSVDVDLKAKFDTMTGFIPPLTLSQATREGCECVFHYLDLIQTRVPTLISKPLRAPLEELTQPWEMNFLCEQCFSGTEGQFKTTAAFVRHISKHGSAALGRILEVAMLSDFLIIDPLRDLTCGFLASLGLSASSEKELLQLCGLSAPLTSEALEPLYTAYPFLRSEDADYP
;
A
#
# COMPACT_ATOMS: atom_id res chain seq x y z
N MET A 1 7.85 -41.17 36.91
CA MET A 1 7.27 -39.86 36.59
C MET A 1 7.22 -39.74 35.08
N PRO A 2 6.04 -39.77 34.43
CA PRO A 2 5.97 -39.49 32.99
C PRO A 2 6.27 -38.00 32.79
N GLY A 3 7.28 -37.71 31.97
CA GLY A 3 7.69 -36.34 31.67
C GLY A 3 6.56 -35.60 30.97
N SER A 4 6.22 -34.41 31.46
CA SER A 4 5.33 -33.48 30.77
C SER A 4 5.86 -33.27 29.34
N PRO A 5 4.99 -33.29 28.31
CA PRO A 5 5.42 -33.02 26.96
C PRO A 5 6.03 -31.62 26.90
N VAL A 6 7.27 -31.53 26.41
CA VAL A 6 7.92 -30.27 26.08
C VAL A 6 7.01 -29.58 25.05
N PRO A 7 6.56 -28.33 25.28
CA PRO A 7 5.78 -27.63 24.30
C PRO A 7 6.61 -27.52 23.02
N VAL A 8 6.13 -28.13 21.95
CA VAL A 8 6.72 -28.01 20.62
C VAL A 8 6.64 -26.52 20.28
N LYS A 9 7.77 -25.83 20.23
CA LYS A 9 7.83 -24.49 19.65
C LYS A 9 7.34 -24.63 18.21
N ASP A 10 6.25 -23.96 17.88
CA ASP A 10 5.77 -23.89 16.51
C ASP A 10 6.90 -23.42 15.60
N ASP A 11 7.00 -24.05 14.43
CA ASP A 11 7.98 -23.68 13.42
C ASP A 11 7.72 -22.21 13.02
N PRO A 12 8.64 -21.27 13.31
CA PRO A 12 8.41 -19.85 13.07
C PRO A 12 8.18 -19.52 11.59
N SER A 13 8.58 -20.41 10.68
CA SER A 13 8.28 -20.28 9.25
C SER A 13 6.80 -20.51 8.90
N LYS A 14 6.05 -21.23 9.75
CA LYS A 14 4.63 -21.59 9.54
C LYS A 14 3.65 -20.62 10.19
N LEU A 15 4.13 -19.69 11.01
CA LEU A 15 3.28 -18.66 11.59
C LEU A 15 2.78 -17.72 10.50
N PRO A 16 1.51 -17.26 10.56
CA PRO A 16 0.99 -16.30 9.61
C PRO A 16 1.77 -14.99 9.71
N LEU A 17 2.01 -14.31 8.58
CA LEU A 17 2.69 -13.02 8.62
C LEU A 17 1.87 -11.96 9.34
N PHE A 18 0.54 -12.01 9.24
CA PHE A 18 -0.34 -11.13 9.98
C PHE A 18 -1.61 -11.84 10.44
N VAL A 19 -2.20 -11.34 11.52
CA VAL A 19 -3.49 -11.78 12.05
C VAL A 19 -4.36 -10.55 12.31
N TYR A 20 -5.58 -10.56 11.80
CA TYR A 20 -6.57 -9.55 12.14
C TYR A 20 -7.13 -9.85 13.54
N LEU A 21 -6.93 -8.92 14.48
CA LEU A 21 -7.36 -9.06 15.86
C LEU A 21 -8.81 -8.60 16.06
N GLY A 22 -9.33 -7.76 15.18
CA GLY A 22 -10.69 -7.21 15.29
C GLY A 22 -10.70 -5.71 15.53
N ASN A 23 -11.80 -5.20 16.07
CA ASN A 23 -12.04 -3.77 16.28
C ASN A 23 -11.90 -3.37 17.76
N SER A 24 -11.07 -4.08 18.52
CA SER A 24 -10.98 -3.96 19.98
C SER A 24 -9.54 -3.93 20.47
N GLU A 25 -9.25 -3.01 21.38
CA GLU A 25 -7.96 -2.91 22.08
C GLU A 25 -7.73 -4.07 23.07
N ARG A 26 -8.74 -4.90 23.34
CA ARG A 26 -8.71 -5.96 24.35
C ARG A 26 -8.14 -7.28 23.87
N GLU A 27 -7.99 -7.42 22.55
CA GLU A 27 -7.46 -8.64 21.95
C GLU A 27 -5.97 -8.75 22.23
N ARG A 28 -5.46 -9.97 22.42
CA ARG A 28 -4.05 -10.19 22.76
C ARG A 28 -3.25 -10.54 21.51
N LEU A 29 -1.99 -10.13 21.50
CA LEU A 29 -1.03 -10.60 20.49
C LEU A 29 -0.81 -12.11 20.64
N PRO A 30 -0.71 -12.86 19.53
CA PRO A 30 -0.58 -14.32 19.57
C PRO A 30 0.69 -14.79 20.31
N THR A 31 1.84 -14.17 20.03
CA THR A 31 3.14 -14.51 20.62
C THR A 31 4.03 -13.27 20.75
N GLY A 32 5.23 -13.43 21.33
CA GLY A 32 6.27 -12.40 21.44
C GLY A 32 6.78 -11.84 20.10
N ASP A 33 6.52 -12.53 18.99
CA ASP A 33 7.11 -12.21 17.69
C ASP A 33 6.21 -11.30 16.83
N TYR A 34 5.23 -10.62 17.45
CA TYR A 34 4.29 -9.75 16.74
C TYR A 34 4.33 -8.32 17.27
N VAL A 35 4.18 -7.39 16.33
CA VAL A 35 3.95 -5.96 16.55
C VAL A 35 2.46 -5.68 16.39
N ARG A 36 1.87 -4.90 17.29
CA ARG A 36 0.51 -4.40 17.08
C ARG A 36 0.53 -3.26 16.07
N VAL A 37 -0.26 -3.41 15.01
CA VAL A 37 -0.54 -2.34 14.04
C VAL A 37 -2.03 -1.98 14.16
N VAL A 38 -2.32 -0.68 14.23
CA VAL A 38 -3.65 -0.13 14.45
C VAL A 38 -4.00 0.74 13.25
N ALA A 39 -4.91 0.27 12.40
CA ALA A 39 -5.48 1.06 11.32
C ALA A 39 -6.67 1.87 11.84
N GLN A 40 -6.72 3.14 11.51
CA GLN A 40 -7.83 4.02 11.89
C GLN A 40 -8.28 4.86 10.70
N HIS A 41 -9.58 4.92 10.47
CA HIS A 41 -10.16 5.81 9.47
C HIS A 41 -11.48 6.40 9.97
N MET A 42 -11.97 7.44 9.29
CA MET A 42 -13.31 7.97 9.55
C MET A 42 -14.35 7.15 8.78
N GLY A 43 -15.37 6.67 9.47
CA GLY A 43 -16.54 6.02 8.88
C GLY A 43 -17.46 7.03 8.20
N SER A 44 -18.41 6.53 7.41
CA SER A 44 -19.41 7.35 6.73
C SER A 44 -20.35 8.10 7.68
N ASP A 45 -20.47 7.62 8.92
CA ASP A 45 -21.20 8.24 10.02
C ASP A 45 -20.38 9.26 10.81
N GLY A 46 -19.14 9.54 10.37
CA GLY A 46 -18.22 10.46 11.03
C GLY A 46 -17.60 9.91 12.31
N ARG A 47 -17.72 8.60 12.58
CA ARG A 47 -17.06 7.97 13.73
C ARG A 47 -15.72 7.37 13.33
N ALA A 48 -14.75 7.41 14.24
CA ALA A 48 -13.48 6.71 14.04
C ALA A 48 -13.72 5.20 14.07
N VAL A 49 -13.37 4.53 12.97
CA VAL A 49 -13.33 3.07 12.86
C VAL A 49 -11.90 2.63 13.12
N ARG A 50 -11.74 1.60 13.95
CA ARG A 50 -10.45 1.07 14.38
C ARG A 50 -10.35 -0.40 14.02
N HIS A 51 -9.19 -0.80 13.48
CA HIS A 51 -8.85 -2.17 13.16
C HIS A 51 -7.47 -2.50 13.70
N ASP A 52 -7.37 -3.56 14.49
CA ASP A 52 -6.13 -4.00 15.10
C ASP A 52 -5.60 -5.24 14.38
N PHE A 53 -4.30 -5.25 14.13
CA PHE A 53 -3.58 -6.33 13.51
C PHE A 53 -2.38 -6.72 14.37
N ALA A 54 -2.04 -8.00 14.35
CA ALA A 54 -0.74 -8.50 14.78
C ALA A 54 0.09 -8.73 13.52
N LEU A 55 1.18 -7.97 13.33
CA LEU A 55 2.14 -8.16 12.23
C LEU A 55 3.39 -8.85 12.78
N HIS A 56 3.75 -10.00 12.22
CA HIS A 56 4.91 -10.77 12.64
C HIS A 56 6.20 -10.00 12.35
N ASN A 57 7.21 -10.13 13.22
CA ASN A 57 8.50 -9.43 13.14
C ASN A 57 9.19 -9.61 11.77
N ARG A 58 9.08 -10.81 11.18
CA ARG A 58 9.51 -11.09 9.79
C ARG A 58 8.98 -10.07 8.77
N GLY A 59 7.69 -9.75 8.84
CA GLY A 59 7.04 -8.78 7.95
C GLY A 59 7.35 -7.36 8.38
N ALA A 60 7.31 -7.08 9.68
CA ALA A 60 7.62 -5.76 10.22
C ALA A 60 9.04 -5.28 9.87
N ARG A 61 10.01 -6.20 9.78
CA ARG A 61 11.39 -5.89 9.34
C ARG A 61 11.51 -5.50 7.86
N LEU A 62 10.50 -5.80 7.04
CA LEU A 62 10.43 -5.33 5.65
C LEU A 62 9.94 -3.86 5.58
N CYS A 63 9.46 -3.32 6.70
CA CYS A 63 9.14 -1.91 6.84
C CYS A 63 10.32 -1.18 7.49
N ARG A 64 11.04 -0.36 6.71
CA ARG A 64 12.22 0.37 7.24
C ARG A 64 11.87 1.35 8.37
N LEU A 65 10.61 1.76 8.47
CA LEU A 65 10.13 2.56 9.62
C LEU A 65 10.24 1.78 10.95
N LEU A 66 9.97 0.47 10.93
CA LEU A 66 9.91 -0.38 12.13
C LEU A 66 11.25 -1.03 12.48
N GLU A 67 12.14 -1.16 11.50
CA GLU A 67 13.45 -1.81 11.66
C GLU A 67 14.26 -1.28 12.86
N PRO A 68 14.46 0.04 13.07
CA PRO A 68 15.22 0.53 14.21
C PRO A 68 14.58 0.23 15.57
N LEU A 69 13.24 0.18 15.62
CA LEU A 69 12.51 -0.14 16.85
C LEU A 69 12.69 -1.62 17.21
N LEU A 70 12.64 -2.50 16.21
CA LEU A 70 12.86 -3.93 16.41
C LEU A 70 14.31 -4.24 16.80
N ASP A 71 15.28 -3.57 16.20
CA ASP A 71 16.69 -3.72 16.55
C ASP A 71 16.97 -3.29 18.00
N SER A 72 16.27 -2.26 18.49
CA SER A 72 16.39 -1.83 19.89
C SER A 72 15.89 -2.89 20.88
N VAL A 73 14.86 -3.64 20.51
CA VAL A 73 14.29 -4.73 21.33
C VAL A 73 15.22 -5.94 21.36
N ASP A 74 15.87 -6.27 20.24
CA ASP A 74 16.80 -7.41 20.19
C ASP A 74 18.01 -7.22 21.11
N VAL A 75 18.42 -5.96 21.33
CA VAL A 75 19.56 -5.61 22.18
C VAL A 75 19.14 -5.45 23.65
N ASP A 76 17.91 -5.01 23.92
CA ASP A 76 17.41 -4.84 25.28
C ASP A 76 16.96 -6.17 25.90
N LEU A 77 17.90 -6.86 26.54
CA LEU A 77 17.67 -8.10 27.31
C LEU A 77 16.67 -7.93 28.47
N LYS A 78 16.26 -6.70 28.81
CA LYS A 78 15.25 -6.41 29.85
C LYS A 78 13.88 -6.04 29.28
N ALA A 79 13.74 -5.96 27.95
CA ALA A 79 12.46 -5.67 27.32
C ALA A 79 11.41 -6.70 27.76
N LYS A 80 10.33 -6.21 28.37
CA LYS A 80 9.22 -7.06 28.82
C LYS A 80 8.14 -7.06 27.76
N PHE A 81 7.76 -8.25 27.32
CA PHE A 81 6.63 -8.43 26.43
C PHE A 81 5.31 -8.12 27.18
N ASP A 82 4.54 -7.18 26.65
CA ASP A 82 3.14 -6.99 27.02
C ASP A 82 2.26 -7.67 25.97
N THR A 83 1.38 -8.58 26.39
CA THR A 83 0.45 -9.28 25.49
C THR A 83 -0.53 -8.35 24.76
N MET A 84 -0.72 -7.12 25.25
CA MET A 84 -1.57 -6.11 24.66
C MET A 84 -0.81 -5.30 23.61
N THR A 85 0.33 -4.72 23.97
CA THR A 85 1.05 -3.79 23.08
C THR A 85 2.16 -4.44 22.26
N GLY A 86 2.76 -5.51 22.78
CA GLY A 86 3.97 -6.12 22.24
C GLY A 86 5.23 -5.62 22.95
N PHE A 87 6.39 -5.89 22.35
CA PHE A 87 7.67 -5.36 22.83
C PHE A 87 7.90 -3.89 22.48
N ILE A 88 7.23 -3.39 21.44
CA ILE A 88 7.26 -2.00 21.01
C ILE A 88 5.87 -1.36 21.13
N PRO A 89 5.77 -0.02 21.21
CA PRO A 89 4.49 0.66 21.14
C PRO A 89 3.72 0.31 19.86
N PRO A 90 2.36 0.26 19.90
CA PRO A 90 1.57 -0.01 18.70
C PRO A 90 1.81 1.03 17.60
N LEU A 91 1.99 0.56 16.37
CA LEU A 91 2.07 1.44 15.20
C LEU A 91 0.66 1.88 14.80
N THR A 92 0.39 3.17 14.78
CA THR A 92 -0.90 3.69 14.32
C THR A 92 -0.81 4.17 12.87
N LEU A 93 -1.64 3.61 12.00
CA LEU A 93 -1.82 3.99 10.61
C LEU A 93 -3.08 4.85 10.50
N SER A 94 -2.88 6.16 10.42
CA SER A 94 -3.97 7.12 10.29
C SER A 94 -4.53 7.13 8.87
N GLN A 95 -5.85 7.26 8.75
CA GLN A 95 -6.59 7.21 7.48
C GLN A 95 -6.42 5.89 6.72
N ALA A 96 -6.23 4.79 7.46
CA ALA A 96 -6.05 3.46 6.91
C ALA A 96 -7.30 2.59 7.15
N THR A 97 -7.77 1.96 6.08
CA THR A 97 -8.82 0.95 6.07
C THR A 97 -8.26 -0.43 6.41
N ARG A 98 -9.15 -1.34 6.79
CA ARG A 98 -8.78 -2.74 6.99
C ARG A 98 -8.20 -3.33 5.70
N GLU A 99 -8.89 -3.10 4.58
CA GLU A 99 -8.57 -3.66 3.27
C GLU A 99 -7.23 -3.14 2.75
N GLY A 100 -6.92 -1.85 2.96
CA GLY A 100 -5.62 -1.27 2.60
C GLY A 100 -4.48 -1.91 3.39
N CYS A 101 -4.65 -2.08 4.69
CA CYS A 101 -3.68 -2.77 5.54
C CYS A 101 -3.48 -4.24 5.14
N GLU A 102 -4.57 -4.99 4.94
CA GLU A 102 -4.50 -6.39 4.49
C GLU A 102 -3.77 -6.51 3.14
N CYS A 103 -4.00 -5.58 2.22
CA CYS A 103 -3.30 -5.52 0.93
C CYS A 103 -1.78 -5.32 1.10
N VAL A 104 -1.37 -4.39 1.98
CA VAL A 104 0.05 -4.17 2.29
C VAL A 104 0.66 -5.41 2.95
N PHE A 105 0.01 -5.99 3.95
CA PHE A 105 0.56 -7.16 4.65
C PHE A 105 0.61 -8.40 3.76
N HIS A 106 -0.34 -8.56 2.84
CA HIS A 106 -0.29 -9.60 1.83
C HIS A 106 0.90 -9.41 0.88
N TYR A 107 1.20 -8.17 0.47
CA TYR A 107 2.42 -7.90 -0.31
C TYR A 107 3.69 -8.29 0.46
N LEU A 108 3.77 -7.93 1.75
CA LEU A 108 4.90 -8.30 2.61
C LEU A 108 5.07 -9.83 2.68
N ASP A 109 3.97 -10.58 2.65
CA ASP A 109 4.01 -12.05 2.65
C ASP A 109 4.53 -12.61 1.33
N LEU A 110 4.07 -12.05 0.20
CA LEU A 110 4.55 -12.44 -1.12
C LEU A 110 6.07 -12.26 -1.25
N ILE A 111 6.60 -11.12 -0.79
CA ILE A 111 8.03 -10.80 -0.93
C ILE A 111 8.92 -11.55 0.06
N GLN A 112 8.36 -12.34 0.99
CA GLN A 112 9.16 -13.31 1.75
C GLN A 112 9.73 -14.43 0.85
N THR A 113 9.07 -14.72 -0.27
CA THR A 113 9.45 -15.82 -1.19
C THR A 113 9.65 -15.38 -2.63
N ARG A 114 9.28 -14.13 -2.96
CA ARG A 114 9.38 -13.56 -4.30
C ARG A 114 10.27 -12.32 -4.28
N VAL A 115 11.01 -12.11 -5.35
CA VAL A 115 11.88 -10.94 -5.50
C VAL A 115 11.15 -9.86 -6.29
N PRO A 116 10.89 -8.67 -5.72
CA PRO A 116 10.29 -7.54 -6.42
C PRO A 116 11.14 -7.06 -7.60
N THR A 117 10.49 -6.51 -8.61
CA THR A 117 11.20 -5.89 -9.73
C THR A 117 11.69 -4.50 -9.36
N LEU A 118 12.94 -4.19 -9.73
CA LEU A 118 13.48 -2.85 -9.59
C LEU A 118 12.99 -1.98 -10.76
N ILE A 119 11.97 -1.16 -10.50
CA ILE A 119 11.37 -0.28 -11.51
C ILE A 119 12.24 0.96 -11.69
N SER A 120 12.85 1.10 -12.87
CA SER A 120 13.65 2.28 -13.21
C SER A 120 12.78 3.53 -13.42
N LYS A 121 13.31 4.70 -13.02
CA LYS A 121 12.67 6.02 -13.19
C LYS A 121 13.46 6.84 -14.23
N PRO A 122 12.82 7.52 -15.21
CA PRO A 122 11.37 7.50 -15.50
C PRO A 122 10.93 6.15 -16.10
N LEU A 123 9.63 5.87 -16.06
CA LEU A 123 9.06 4.71 -16.75
C LEU A 123 9.34 4.82 -18.26
N ARG A 124 9.86 3.75 -18.86
CA ARG A 124 10.23 3.69 -20.28
C ARG A 124 9.26 2.89 -21.15
N ALA A 125 8.30 2.21 -20.52
CA ALA A 125 7.29 1.37 -21.14
C ALA A 125 6.08 1.25 -20.18
N PRO A 126 4.93 0.72 -20.63
CA PRO A 126 3.83 0.35 -19.75
C PRO A 126 4.28 -0.61 -18.64
N LEU A 127 3.70 -0.50 -17.45
CA LEU A 127 4.17 -1.24 -16.26
C LEU A 127 4.14 -2.76 -16.45
N GLU A 128 3.16 -3.28 -17.19
CA GLU A 128 3.02 -4.71 -17.49
C GLU A 128 4.22 -5.30 -18.25
N GLU A 129 5.02 -4.46 -18.92
CA GLU A 129 6.25 -4.88 -19.61
C GLU A 129 7.50 -4.80 -18.70
N LEU A 130 7.38 -4.08 -17.58
CA LEU A 130 8.50 -3.75 -16.68
C LEU A 130 8.48 -4.53 -15.37
N THR A 131 7.43 -5.32 -15.12
CA THR A 131 7.21 -6.01 -13.84
C THR A 131 6.96 -7.49 -14.06
N GLN A 132 7.10 -8.29 -13.01
CA GLN A 132 6.80 -9.72 -13.06
C GLN A 132 5.29 -9.95 -13.07
N PRO A 133 4.81 -11.06 -13.67
CA PRO A 133 3.38 -11.37 -13.73
C PRO A 133 2.68 -11.37 -12.37
N TRP A 134 3.39 -11.78 -11.30
CA TRP A 134 2.81 -11.79 -9.97
C TRP A 134 2.58 -10.39 -9.39
N GLU A 135 3.40 -9.40 -9.75
CA GLU A 135 3.25 -8.02 -9.32
C GLU A 135 2.02 -7.40 -9.99
N MET A 136 1.84 -7.68 -11.28
CA MET A 136 0.63 -7.29 -12.00
C MET A 136 -0.61 -7.97 -11.42
N ASN A 137 -0.57 -9.28 -11.14
CA ASN A 137 -1.69 -9.98 -10.51
C ASN A 137 -2.01 -9.41 -9.12
N PHE A 138 -1.00 -9.11 -8.31
CA PHE A 138 -1.18 -8.45 -7.02
C PHE A 138 -1.91 -7.11 -7.16
N LEU A 139 -1.46 -6.24 -8.09
CA LEU A 139 -2.13 -4.97 -8.35
C LEU A 139 -3.59 -5.19 -8.77
N CYS A 140 -3.85 -6.13 -9.68
CA CYS A 140 -5.20 -6.38 -10.19
C CYS A 140 -6.15 -6.92 -9.12
N GLU A 141 -5.73 -7.96 -8.42
CA GLU A 141 -6.60 -8.71 -7.52
C GLU A 141 -6.72 -8.02 -6.16
N GLN A 142 -5.59 -7.55 -5.60
CA GLN A 142 -5.55 -7.03 -4.24
C GLN A 142 -5.83 -5.53 -4.21
N CYS A 143 -5.18 -4.73 -5.06
CA CYS A 143 -5.35 -3.28 -5.05
C CYS A 143 -6.64 -2.81 -5.76
N PHE A 144 -7.17 -3.55 -6.73
CA PHE A 144 -8.36 -3.15 -7.49
C PHE A 144 -9.60 -4.03 -7.26
N SER A 145 -9.51 -5.11 -6.47
CA SER A 145 -10.57 -6.12 -6.35
C SER A 145 -11.01 -6.70 -7.70
N GLY A 146 -10.11 -6.73 -8.70
CA GLY A 146 -10.39 -7.32 -10.00
C GLY A 146 -10.50 -8.83 -9.90
N THR A 147 -11.31 -9.44 -10.77
CA THR A 147 -11.27 -10.90 -10.93
C THR A 147 -10.03 -11.30 -11.72
N GLU A 148 -9.49 -12.48 -11.44
CA GLU A 148 -8.31 -13.03 -12.12
C GLU A 148 -8.43 -12.91 -13.64
N GLY A 149 -7.41 -12.33 -14.28
CA GLY A 149 -7.35 -12.16 -15.74
C GLY A 149 -8.23 -11.05 -16.34
N GLN A 150 -8.99 -10.30 -15.53
CA GLN A 150 -9.83 -9.20 -15.99
C GLN A 150 -9.02 -8.03 -16.55
N PHE A 151 -7.85 -7.77 -15.97
CA PHE A 151 -7.01 -6.63 -16.31
C PHE A 151 -5.59 -7.08 -16.62
N LYS A 152 -5.31 -7.32 -17.91
CA LYS A 152 -3.97 -7.74 -18.34
C LYS A 152 -3.05 -6.58 -18.70
N THR A 153 -3.62 -5.38 -18.91
CA THR A 153 -2.89 -4.20 -19.37
C THR A 153 -3.37 -2.96 -18.66
N THR A 154 -2.50 -1.97 -18.51
CA THR A 154 -2.83 -0.67 -17.91
C THR A 154 -3.89 0.07 -18.75
N ALA A 155 -3.89 -0.09 -20.07
CA ALA A 155 -4.96 0.41 -20.94
C ALA A 155 -6.34 -0.20 -20.63
N ALA A 156 -6.40 -1.49 -20.24
CA ALA A 156 -7.67 -2.10 -19.83
C ALA A 156 -8.20 -1.49 -18.52
N PHE A 157 -7.29 -1.14 -17.60
CA PHE A 157 -7.65 -0.43 -16.36
C PHE A 157 -8.18 0.98 -16.63
N VAL A 158 -7.53 1.76 -17.49
CA VAL A 158 -7.99 3.10 -17.86
C VAL A 158 -9.45 3.03 -18.33
N ARG A 159 -9.77 2.11 -19.25
CA ARG A 159 -11.16 1.92 -19.74
C ARG A 159 -12.14 1.53 -18.64
N HIS A 160 -11.71 0.76 -17.65
CA HIS A 160 -12.56 0.39 -16.52
C HIS A 160 -12.85 1.60 -15.63
N ILE A 161 -11.83 2.39 -15.30
CA ILE A 161 -11.96 3.62 -14.52
C ILE A 161 -12.84 4.63 -15.26
N SER A 162 -12.69 4.79 -16.58
CA SER A 162 -13.55 5.66 -17.38
C SER A 162 -15.03 5.27 -17.34
N LYS A 163 -15.34 3.98 -17.13
CA LYS A 163 -16.71 3.46 -17.03
C LYS A 163 -17.30 3.53 -15.62
N HIS A 164 -16.47 3.29 -14.60
CA HIS A 164 -16.92 3.11 -13.20
C HIS A 164 -16.55 4.27 -12.27
N GLY A 165 -15.76 5.23 -12.77
CA GLY A 165 -15.30 6.41 -12.03
C GLY A 165 -13.99 6.20 -11.27
N SER A 166 -13.41 7.30 -10.82
CA SER A 166 -12.12 7.35 -10.10
C SER A 166 -12.15 6.69 -8.72
N ALA A 167 -13.32 6.39 -8.16
CA ALA A 167 -13.44 5.67 -6.89
C ALA A 167 -12.73 4.30 -6.91
N ALA A 168 -12.58 3.70 -8.08
CA ALA A 168 -11.81 2.46 -8.28
C ALA A 168 -10.32 2.62 -7.92
N LEU A 169 -9.77 3.85 -7.92
CA LEU A 169 -8.39 4.14 -7.54
C LEU A 169 -8.18 4.22 -6.02
N GLY A 170 -9.25 4.27 -5.22
CA GLY A 170 -9.16 4.57 -3.79
C GLY A 170 -8.20 3.63 -3.04
N ARG A 171 -8.31 2.32 -3.26
CA ARG A 171 -7.46 1.34 -2.58
C ARG A 171 -5.99 1.39 -3.04
N ILE A 172 -5.71 1.52 -4.33
CA ILE A 172 -4.31 1.62 -4.78
C ILE A 172 -3.63 2.91 -4.26
N LEU A 173 -4.37 4.02 -4.19
CA LEU A 173 -3.86 5.28 -3.62
C LEU A 173 -3.57 5.12 -2.14
N GLU A 174 -4.47 4.47 -1.39
CA GLU A 174 -4.25 4.15 0.00
C GLU A 174 -3.00 3.25 0.19
N VAL A 175 -2.86 2.19 -0.58
CA VAL A 175 -1.69 1.28 -0.51
C VAL A 175 -0.39 2.04 -0.87
N ALA A 176 -0.43 2.95 -1.84
CA ALA A 176 0.72 3.81 -2.15
C ALA A 176 1.11 4.69 -0.96
N MET A 177 0.14 5.33 -0.30
CA MET A 177 0.39 6.14 0.89
C MET A 177 0.92 5.32 2.07
N LEU A 178 0.32 4.16 2.32
CA LEU A 178 0.76 3.26 3.40
C LEU A 178 2.17 2.72 3.16
N SER A 179 2.49 2.34 1.92
CA SER A 179 3.81 1.85 1.56
C SER A 179 4.89 2.93 1.66
N ASP A 180 4.58 4.18 1.34
CA ASP A 180 5.49 5.29 1.57
C ASP A 180 5.70 5.57 3.06
N PHE A 181 4.60 5.62 3.85
CA PHE A 181 4.67 5.82 5.30
C PHE A 181 5.48 4.73 6.00
N LEU A 182 5.25 3.46 5.65
CA LEU A 182 5.97 2.31 6.20
C LEU A 182 7.37 2.13 5.61
N ILE A 183 7.72 2.92 4.59
CA ILE A 183 8.98 2.87 3.85
C ILE A 183 9.22 1.45 3.29
N ILE A 184 8.23 0.94 2.54
CA ILE A 184 8.29 -0.31 1.78
C ILE A 184 8.60 0.07 0.33
N ASP A 185 9.88 0.33 0.05
CA ASP A 185 10.35 0.90 -1.21
C ASP A 185 9.81 0.15 -2.46
N PRO A 186 9.83 -1.19 -2.53
CA PRO A 186 9.33 -1.91 -3.72
C PRO A 186 7.82 -1.76 -3.95
N LEU A 187 7.01 -1.74 -2.89
CA LEU A 187 5.55 -1.57 -3.02
C LEU A 187 5.19 -0.15 -3.42
N ARG A 188 5.89 0.84 -2.85
CA ARG A 188 5.72 2.25 -3.23
C ARG A 188 6.06 2.44 -4.71
N ASP A 189 7.20 1.94 -5.14
CA ASP A 189 7.63 2.09 -6.53
C ASP A 189 6.70 1.35 -7.50
N LEU A 190 6.18 0.18 -7.12
CA LEU A 190 5.19 -0.57 -7.91
C LEU A 190 3.86 0.19 -8.04
N THR A 191 3.30 0.68 -6.93
CA THR A 191 2.02 1.40 -6.95
C THR A 191 2.13 2.76 -7.66
N CYS A 192 3.20 3.52 -7.40
CA CYS A 192 3.47 4.77 -8.13
C CYS A 192 3.73 4.52 -9.62
N GLY A 193 4.48 3.47 -9.95
CA GLY A 193 4.73 3.06 -11.34
C GLY A 193 3.44 2.71 -12.07
N PHE A 194 2.52 2.00 -11.40
CA PHE A 194 1.21 1.71 -11.95
C PHE A 194 0.38 2.95 -12.21
N LEU A 195 0.26 3.85 -11.23
CA LEU A 195 -0.48 5.10 -11.37
C LEU A 195 0.07 5.97 -12.50
N ALA A 196 1.39 6.07 -12.63
CA ALA A 196 2.02 6.77 -13.74
C ALA A 196 1.74 6.09 -15.09
N SER A 197 1.77 4.75 -15.15
CA SER A 197 1.43 3.99 -16.35
C SER A 197 -0.02 4.15 -16.79
N LEU A 198 -0.96 4.38 -15.86
CA LEU A 198 -2.34 4.75 -16.21
C LEU A 198 -2.39 6.08 -16.95
N GLY A 199 -1.64 7.08 -16.47
CA GLY A 199 -1.56 8.39 -17.12
C GLY A 199 -0.94 8.31 -18.52
N LEU A 200 0.12 7.52 -18.69
CA LEU A 200 0.73 7.26 -20.00
C LEU A 200 -0.18 6.49 -20.97
N SER A 201 -1.10 5.69 -20.43
CA SER A 201 -2.05 4.88 -21.22
C SER A 201 -3.37 5.61 -21.52
N ALA A 202 -3.58 6.80 -20.96
CA ALA A 202 -4.76 7.61 -21.24
C ALA A 202 -4.72 8.08 -22.71
N SER A 203 -5.76 7.73 -23.46
CA SER A 203 -5.84 8.03 -24.90
C SER A 203 -6.43 9.41 -25.20
N SER A 204 -6.94 10.10 -24.18
CA SER A 204 -7.51 11.43 -24.30
C SER A 204 -7.38 12.23 -23.00
N GLU A 205 -7.42 13.56 -23.13
CA GLU A 205 -7.46 14.48 -21.98
C GLU A 205 -8.64 14.17 -21.04
N LYS A 206 -9.80 13.77 -21.60
CA LYS A 206 -10.97 13.38 -20.82
C LYS A 206 -10.68 12.18 -19.90
N GLU A 207 -9.99 11.16 -20.41
CA GLU A 207 -9.61 10.00 -19.60
C GLU A 207 -8.62 10.40 -18.50
N LEU A 208 -7.67 11.27 -18.82
CA LEU A 208 -6.69 11.78 -17.85
C LEU A 208 -7.37 12.60 -16.73
N LEU A 209 -8.30 13.47 -17.07
CA LEU A 209 -9.11 14.20 -16.09
C LEU A 209 -9.91 13.25 -15.19
N GLN A 210 -10.55 12.23 -15.77
CA GLN A 210 -11.26 11.21 -15.01
C GLN A 210 -10.34 10.43 -14.05
N LEU A 211 -9.13 10.07 -14.48
CA LEU A 211 -8.12 9.45 -13.61
C LEU A 211 -7.75 10.36 -12.43
N CYS A 212 -7.68 11.67 -12.66
CA CYS A 212 -7.44 12.67 -11.61
C CYS A 212 -8.68 12.99 -10.75
N GLY A 213 -9.83 12.35 -11.00
CA GLY A 213 -11.09 12.65 -10.32
C GLY A 213 -11.68 14.02 -10.69
N LEU A 214 -11.25 14.60 -11.81
CA LEU A 214 -11.74 15.86 -12.35
C LEU A 214 -12.87 15.59 -13.36
N SER A 215 -13.96 16.34 -13.21
CA SER A 215 -15.13 16.23 -14.10
C SER A 215 -15.02 17.10 -15.36
N ALA A 216 -14.16 18.11 -15.34
CA ALA A 216 -13.91 19.04 -16.44
C ALA A 216 -12.47 19.58 -16.36
N PRO A 217 -11.91 20.10 -17.47
CA PRO A 217 -10.67 20.85 -17.44
C PRO A 217 -10.77 22.04 -16.48
N LEU A 218 -9.64 22.44 -15.90
CA LEU A 218 -9.58 23.67 -15.12
C LEU A 218 -9.81 24.87 -16.05
N THR A 219 -10.55 25.87 -15.56
CA THR A 219 -10.78 27.10 -16.32
C THR A 219 -9.47 27.88 -16.48
N SER A 220 -9.35 28.69 -17.54
CA SER A 220 -8.18 29.57 -17.73
C SER A 220 -7.94 30.48 -16.52
N GLU A 221 -9.02 30.96 -15.89
CA GLU A 221 -8.95 31.75 -14.65
C GLU A 221 -8.35 30.96 -13.47
N ALA A 222 -8.72 29.67 -13.32
CA ALA A 222 -8.16 28.81 -12.27
C ALA A 222 -6.69 28.44 -12.53
N LEU A 223 -6.26 28.42 -13.80
CA LEU A 223 -4.88 28.14 -14.20
C LEU A 223 -3.97 29.38 -14.18
N GLU A 224 -4.53 30.59 -14.13
CA GLU A 224 -3.77 31.84 -14.20
C GLU A 224 -2.68 32.00 -13.11
N PRO A 225 -2.92 31.62 -11.84
CA PRO A 225 -1.86 31.61 -10.83
C PRO A 225 -0.70 30.67 -11.20
N LEU A 226 -1.02 29.52 -11.81
CA LEU A 226 -0.04 28.53 -12.26
C LEU A 226 0.77 29.07 -13.44
N TYR A 227 0.12 29.68 -14.42
CA TYR A 227 0.79 30.31 -15.56
C TYR A 227 1.66 31.50 -15.15
N THR A 228 1.24 32.25 -14.13
CA THR A 228 2.06 33.33 -13.58
C THR A 228 3.34 32.79 -12.93
N ALA A 229 3.24 31.68 -12.18
CA ALA A 229 4.39 31.04 -11.56
C ALA A 229 5.28 30.28 -12.57
N TYR A 230 4.66 29.71 -13.61
CA TYR A 230 5.33 28.88 -14.63
C TYR A 230 4.86 29.26 -16.04
N PRO A 231 5.39 30.36 -16.62
CA PRO A 231 4.94 30.87 -17.91
C PRO A 231 5.06 29.87 -19.07
N PHE A 232 6.04 28.97 -19.03
CA PHE A 232 6.26 27.94 -20.04
C PHE A 232 5.12 26.90 -20.15
N LEU A 233 4.20 26.85 -19.17
CA LEU A 233 3.03 25.97 -19.21
C LEU A 233 1.87 26.54 -20.03
N ARG A 234 1.90 27.84 -20.39
CA ARG A 234 0.97 28.34 -21.40
C ARG A 234 1.36 27.67 -22.72
N SER A 235 0.49 26.79 -23.19
CA SER A 235 0.55 26.28 -24.56
C SER A 235 0.24 27.44 -25.50
N GLU A 236 1.23 28.26 -25.81
CA GLU A 236 1.21 29.06 -27.02
C GLU A 236 1.57 28.11 -28.15
N ASP A 237 0.73 28.06 -29.18
CA ASP A 237 1.10 27.49 -30.48
C ASP A 237 2.52 27.95 -30.79
N ALA A 238 3.45 27.00 -30.75
CA ALA A 238 4.86 27.27 -30.82
C ALA A 238 5.24 27.52 -32.29
N ASP A 239 4.83 28.68 -32.82
CA ASP A 239 5.60 29.39 -33.83
C ASP A 239 6.90 29.84 -33.13
N TYR A 240 7.84 28.91 -32.99
CA TYR A 240 9.24 29.25 -32.77
C TYR A 240 9.81 29.76 -34.10
N PRO A 241 10.45 30.95 -34.14
CA PRO A 241 11.18 31.40 -35.32
C PRO A 241 12.37 30.49 -35.64
#